data_AF-A0A371SAI1-F1
#
_entry.id   AF-A0A371SAI1-F1
#
_cell.length_a   1.000
_cell.length_b   1.000
_cell.length_c   1.000
_cell.angle_alpha   90.00
_cell.angle_beta   90.00
_cell.angle_gamma   90.00
#
_symmetry.space_group_name_H-M   'P 1'
#
loop_
_entity.id
_entity.type
_entity.pdbx_description
1 polymer ?
#
loop_
_entity_poly.entity_id
_entity_poly.type
_entity_poly.pdbx_seq_one_letter_code
_entity_poly.pdbx_strand_id
1 'polypeptide(L)' 'MRSIKENKDNPELAMAIVAYQYIQEIIKKTGYRETIIKNVLYERNKDITELTRQIMRIPQKDDLPF' A
#
# COMPACT_ATOMS: atom_id res chain seq x y z
N MET A 1 -6.65 16.70 -3.48
CA MET A 1 -5.54 16.44 -2.54
C MET A 1 -6.16 16.13 -1.18
N ARG A 2 -6.19 14.86 -0.72
CA ARG A 2 -6.56 14.55 0.67
C ARG A 2 -5.36 14.89 1.54
N SER A 3 -5.54 15.88 2.40
CA SER A 3 -4.48 16.53 3.17
C SER A 3 -3.89 15.59 4.22
N ILE A 4 -2.57 15.65 4.36
CA ILE A 4 -1.70 15.03 5.38
C ILE A 4 -2.22 15.22 6.83
N LYS A 5 -3.16 16.16 7.05
CA LYS A 5 -3.81 16.42 8.33
C LYS A 5 -4.63 15.24 8.87
N GLU A 6 -5.26 14.41 8.03
CA GLU A 6 -6.03 13.23 8.50
C GLU A 6 -5.12 12.11 9.06
N ASN A 7 -3.82 12.08 8.71
CA ASN A 7 -2.89 11.04 9.15
C ASN A 7 -2.38 11.18 10.59
N LYS A 8 -2.48 12.37 11.20
CA LYS A 8 -2.02 12.53 12.60
C LYS A 8 -2.95 11.85 13.61
N ASP A 9 -4.21 11.63 13.24
CA ASP A 9 -5.22 11.10 14.14
C ASP A 9 -5.46 9.58 13.98
N ASN A 10 -4.80 8.92 13.01
CA ASN A 10 -4.90 7.48 12.81
C ASN A 10 -3.52 6.83 12.59
N PRO A 11 -2.89 6.24 13.64
CA PRO A 11 -1.57 5.62 13.53
C PRO A 11 -1.54 4.41 12.59
N GLU A 12 -2.64 3.67 12.47
CA GLU A 12 -2.72 2.48 11.61
C GLU A 12 -2.74 2.89 10.13
N LEU A 13 -3.40 4.01 9.80
CA LEU A 13 -3.37 4.58 8.45
C LEU A 13 -1.97 5.10 8.10
N ALA A 14 -1.30 5.80 9.01
CA ALA A 14 0.06 6.27 8.80
C ALA A 14 1.02 5.09 8.50
N MET A 15 0.91 4.01 9.28
CA MET A 15 1.71 2.81 9.06
C MET A 15 1.35 2.07 7.77
N ALA A 16 0.07 2.04 7.40
CA ALA A 16 -0.36 1.45 6.14
C ALA A 16 0.22 2.20 4.93
N ILE A 17 0.39 3.52 5.01
CA ILE A 17 1.05 4.33 3.98
C ILE A 17 2.55 4.00 3.88
N VAL A 18 3.24 3.87 5.03
CA VAL A 18 4.66 3.47 5.06
C VAL A 18 4.83 2.08 4.45
N ALA A 19 3.97 1.13 4.82
CA ALA A 19 3.98 -0.22 4.26
C ALA A 19 3.74 -0.21 2.74
N TYR A 20 2.78 0.60 2.27
CA TYR A 20 2.53 0.77 0.84
C TYR A 20 3.77 1.31 0.10
N GLN A 21 4.41 2.35 0.62
CA GLN A 21 5.63 2.92 0.01
C GLN A 21 6.75 1.87 -0.09
N TYR A 22 6.96 1.10 0.98
CA TYR A 22 7.93 0.01 0.98
C TYR A 22 7.63 -1.07 -0.07
N ILE A 23 6.35 -1.46 -0.20
CA ILE A 23 5.92 -2.42 -1.22
C ILE A 23 6.16 -1.88 -2.63
N GLN A 24 5.87 -0.61 -2.89
CA GLN A 24 6.12 0.03 -4.18
C GLN A 24 7.62 0.01 -4.55
N GLU A 25 8.51 0.19 -3.58
CA GLU A 25 9.95 0.05 -3.83
C GLU A 25 10.36 -1.37 -4.21
N ILE A 26 9.77 -2.39 -3.57
CA ILE A 26 10.02 -3.79 -3.91
C ILE A 26 9.55 -4.09 -5.33
N ILE A 27 8.33 -3.67 -5.67
CA ILE A 27 7.76 -3.83 -7.03
C ILE A 27 8.69 -3.19 -8.06
N LYS A 28 9.14 -1.96 -7.81
CA LYS A 28 10.10 -1.26 -8.69
C LYS A 28 11.41 -2.03 -8.82
N LYS A 29 12.00 -2.51 -7.73
CA LYS A 29 13.27 -3.26 -7.72
C LYS A 29 13.17 -4.60 -8.43
N THR A 30 12.00 -5.22 -8.42
CA THR A 30 11.74 -6.54 -9.04
C THR A 30 11.24 -6.43 -10.49
N GLY A 31 11.19 -5.23 -11.05
CA GLY A 31 10.78 -5.00 -12.44
C GLY A 31 9.28 -5.09 -12.66
N TYR A 32 8.47 -4.61 -11.70
CA TYR A 32 7.01 -4.56 -11.80
C TYR A 32 6.33 -5.92 -12.01
N ARG A 33 6.96 -6.99 -11.54
CA ARG A 33 6.37 -8.33 -11.55
C ARG A 33 5.17 -8.40 -10.62
N GLU A 34 4.26 -9.32 -10.92
CA GLU A 34 3.12 -9.63 -10.07
C GLU A 34 3.59 -9.90 -8.64
N THR A 35 3.06 -9.11 -7.69
CA THR A 35 3.45 -9.15 -6.28
C THR A 35 2.20 -9.42 -5.45
N ILE A 36 2.22 -10.52 -4.68
CA ILE A 36 1.10 -10.93 -3.84
C ILE A 36 1.38 -10.49 -2.40
N ILE A 37 0.55 -9.58 -1.88
CA ILE A 37 0.61 -9.16 -0.48
C ILE A 37 -0.30 -10.09 0.34
N LYS A 38 0.31 -11.04 1.04
CA LYS A 38 -0.40 -11.97 1.92
C LYS A 38 -0.88 -11.30 3.21
N ASN A 39 0.01 -10.59 3.88
CA ASN A 39 -0.27 -9.88 5.12
C ASN A 39 0.72 -8.71 5.34
N VAL A 40 0.25 -7.68 6.04
CA VAL A 40 1.04 -6.54 6.51
C VAL A 40 0.78 -6.39 8.00
N LEU A 41 1.79 -6.70 8.80
CA LEU A 41 1.71 -6.65 10.25
C LEU A 41 2.48 -5.45 10.78
N TYR A 42 1.82 -4.67 11.63
CA TYR A 42 2.39 -3.60 12.44
C TYR A 42 2.34 -4.03 13.93
N GLU A 43 3.13 -3.38 14.79
CA GLU A 43 3.30 -3.62 16.24
C GLU A 43 2.36 -4.65 16.91
N ARG A 44 2.94 -5.60 17.66
CA ARG A 44 2.20 -6.65 18.40
C ARG A 44 1.19 -7.41 17.53
N ASN A 45 1.53 -7.65 16.27
CA ASN A 45 0.71 -8.41 15.31
C ASN A 45 -0.61 -7.73 14.93
N LYS A 46 -0.69 -6.39 14.99
CA LYS A 46 -1.79 -5.66 14.39
C LYS A 46 -1.78 -5.83 12.88
N ASP A 47 -2.82 -6.42 12.34
CA ASP A 47 -2.97 -6.61 10.90
C ASP A 47 -3.51 -5.32 10.25
N ILE A 48 -2.69 -4.72 9.39
CA ILE A 48 -3.04 -3.52 8.61
C ILE A 48 -3.14 -3.82 7.11
N THR A 49 -3.23 -5.11 6.73
CA THR A 49 -3.25 -5.56 5.34
C THR A 49 -4.34 -4.88 4.53
N GLU A 50 -5.55 -4.80 5.09
CA GLU A 50 -6.70 -4.22 4.38
C GLU A 50 -6.53 -2.71 4.16
N LEU A 51 -6.02 -1.99 5.16
CA LEU A 51 -5.69 -0.57 5.03
C LEU A 51 -4.63 -0.36 3.93
N THR A 52 -3.59 -1.18 3.91
CA THR A 52 -2.55 -1.10 2.87
C THR A 52 -3.11 -1.41 1.48
N ARG A 53 -4.01 -2.39 1.35
CA ARG A 53 -4.68 -2.72 0.07
C ARG A 53 -5.56 -1.59 -0.45
N GLN A 54 -6.29 -0.91 0.44
CA GLN A 54 -7.12 0.25 0.06
C GLN A 54 -6.28 1.41 -0.48
N ILE A 55 -5.08 1.62 0.07
CA ILE A 55 -4.12 2.62 -0.43
C ILE A 55 -3.58 2.23 -1.79
N MET A 56 -3.32 0.94 -2.00
CA MET A 56 -2.60 0.43 -3.18
C MET A 56 -3.30 0.71 -4.52
N ARG A 57 -4.60 1.04 -4.51
CA ARG A 57 -5.42 1.43 -5.67
C ARG A 57 -4.90 0.76 -6.94
N ILE A 58 -5.10 -0.56 -7.01
CA ILE A 58 -4.65 -1.42 -8.10
C ILE A 58 -4.91 -0.68 -9.41
N PRO A 59 -3.88 -0.31 -10.20
CA PRO A 59 -4.12 0.34 -11.47
C PRO A 59 -5.04 -0.57 -12.27
N GLN A 60 -6.17 -0.01 -12.75
CA GLN A 60 -7.02 -0.74 -13.67
C GLN A 60 -6.12 -1.22 -14.81
N LYS A 61 -6.29 -2.48 -15.20
CA LYS A 61 -5.58 -3.07 -16.33
C LYS A 61 -5.73 -2.10 -17.50
N ASP A 62 -4.62 -1.51 -17.95
CA ASP A 62 -4.61 -0.66 -19.13
C ASP A 62 -4.85 -1.59 -20.32
N ASP A 63 -6.12 -1.84 -20.64
CA ASP A 63 -6.57 -2.47 -21.88
C ASP A 63 -6.51 -1.45 -23.05
N LEU A 64 -5.52 -0.54 -23.03
CA LEU A 64 -5.30 0.42 -24.10
C LEU A 64 -4.83 -0.35 -25.35
N PRO A 65 -5.54 -0.22 -26.49
CA PRO A 65 -5.07 -0.81 -27.74
C PRO A 65 -3.87 0.00 -28.23
N PHE A 66 -2.74 -0.68 -28.43
CA PHE A 66 -1.53 -0.10 -29.01
C PHE A 66 -1.77 0.40 -30.43
#